data_AF-A0A851Z493-F1
#
_entry.id   AF-A0A851Z493-F1
#
_cell.length_a   1.000
_cell.length_b   1.000
_cell.length_c   1.000
_cell.angle_alpha   90.00
_cell.angle_beta   90.00
_cell.angle_gamma   90.00
#
_symmetry.space_group_name_H-M   'P 1'
#
loop_
_entity.id
_entity.type
_entity.pdbx_description
1 polymer ?
#
loop_
_entity_poly.entity_id
_entity_poly.type
_entity_poly.pdbx_seq_one_letter_code
_entity_poly.pdbx_strand_id
1 'polypeptide(L)'
;QWVYNILEKKAEADRIVHENPDPCHGFVLVPDFKWNQTQVGSRNGFCLSLSAGDAPSPAAPCPRCTSLLLTLGLLFSLQEAVAKRFGVAGSRLRIYLHYQPSYYHLHVHFTALGYDAPGSSVERAHLLADVIDNLATDSSYYQRRALTFALRADEPLLKKFQEAGRV
;
A
#
# COMPACT_ATOMS: atom_id res chain seq x y z
N GLN A 1 0.04 2.01 16.35
CA GLN A 1 0.18 3.37 16.93
C GLN A 1 0.74 4.39 15.96
N TRP A 2 1.91 4.17 15.33
CA TRP A 2 2.52 5.20 14.47
C TRP A 2 1.66 5.62 13.26
N VAL A 3 0.95 4.68 12.61
CA VAL A 3 0.02 4.98 11.51
C VAL A 3 -1.07 5.95 11.96
N TYR A 4 -1.72 5.67 13.10
CA TYR A 4 -2.73 6.54 13.69
C TYR A 4 -2.18 7.92 14.03
N ASN A 5 -0.94 8.01 14.54
CA ASN A 5 -0.34 9.31 14.81
C ASN A 5 -0.20 10.17 13.54
N ILE A 6 0.03 9.58 12.37
CA ILE A 6 0.06 10.30 11.09
C ILE A 6 -1.35 10.69 10.65
N LEU A 7 -2.30 9.74 10.71
CA LEU A 7 -3.70 9.98 10.34
C LEU A 7 -4.35 11.09 11.19
N GLU A 8 -4.08 11.09 12.49
CA GLU A 8 -4.58 12.07 13.46
C GLU A 8 -3.72 13.34 13.55
N LYS A 9 -2.70 13.49 12.68
CA LYS A 9 -1.78 14.65 12.64
C LYS A 9 -1.00 14.89 13.94
N LYS A 10 -0.86 13.86 14.78
CA LYS A 10 -0.04 13.89 16.00
C LYS A 10 1.44 13.73 15.72
N ALA A 11 1.81 13.20 14.55
CA ALA A 11 3.19 13.07 14.08
C ALA A 11 3.28 13.20 12.56
N GLU A 12 4.42 13.67 12.05
CA GLU A 12 4.76 13.79 10.63
C GLU A 12 3.74 14.59 9.76
N ALA A 13 2.94 15.45 10.40
CA ALA A 13 1.93 16.26 9.72
C ALA A 13 2.55 17.21 8.68
N ASP A 14 3.74 17.72 8.95
CA ASP A 14 4.54 18.57 8.08
C ASP A 14 5.09 17.84 6.84
N ARG A 15 5.14 16.51 6.89
CA ARG A 15 5.65 15.67 5.80
C ARG A 15 4.57 15.19 4.84
N ILE A 16 3.29 15.49 5.12
CA ILE A 16 2.17 15.06 4.28
C ILE A 16 2.22 15.78 2.93
N VAL A 17 2.25 14.99 1.85
CA VAL A 17 2.29 15.49 0.47
C VAL A 17 0.88 15.77 -0.05
N HIS A 18 -0.06 14.88 0.27
CA HIS A 18 -1.45 15.00 -0.14
C HIS A 18 -2.33 14.25 0.85
N GLU A 19 -3.57 14.70 0.97
CA GLU A 19 -4.57 14.09 1.81
C GLU A 19 -5.93 14.20 1.15
N ASN A 20 -6.64 13.08 1.11
CA ASN A 20 -8.07 13.04 0.91
C ASN A 20 -8.72 12.79 2.28
N PRO A 21 -9.47 13.74 2.85
CA PRO A 21 -10.05 13.62 4.19
C PRO A 21 -11.37 12.83 4.22
N ASP A 22 -11.80 12.24 3.09
CA ASP A 22 -13.06 11.50 3.03
C ASP A 22 -13.11 10.38 4.10
N PRO A 23 -14.18 10.27 4.89
CA PRO A 23 -14.23 9.30 6.00
C PRO A 23 -14.26 7.83 5.54
N CYS A 24 -14.63 7.55 4.29
CA CYS A 24 -14.78 6.20 3.76
C CYS A 24 -13.72 5.84 2.70
N HIS A 25 -13.24 6.84 1.97
CA HIS A 25 -12.31 6.73 0.84
C HIS A 25 -11.08 7.62 1.02
N GLY A 26 -10.92 8.21 2.19
CA GLY A 26 -9.84 9.11 2.51
C GLY A 26 -8.52 8.38 2.60
N PHE A 27 -7.47 9.14 2.39
CA PHE A 27 -6.12 8.65 2.48
C PHE A 27 -5.12 9.75 2.78
N VAL A 28 -4.01 9.37 3.40
CA VAL A 28 -2.86 10.26 3.58
C VAL A 28 -1.70 9.75 2.73
N LEU A 29 -1.02 10.69 2.07
CA LEU A 29 0.14 10.45 1.23
C LEU A 29 1.38 11.03 1.92
N VAL A 30 2.27 10.16 2.42
CA VAL A 30 3.45 10.58 3.18
C VAL A 30 4.74 9.90 2.67
N PRO A 31 5.85 10.65 2.49
CA PRO A 31 7.15 10.09 2.12
C PRO A 31 7.68 9.12 3.18
N ASP A 32 8.32 8.03 2.74
CA ASP A 32 8.94 7.04 3.62
C ASP A 32 9.90 7.69 4.61
N PHE A 33 9.99 7.13 5.81
CA PHE A 33 10.95 7.59 6.80
C PHE A 33 12.41 7.42 6.33
N LYS A 34 12.69 6.45 5.43
CA LYS A 34 14.03 6.21 4.88
C LYS A 34 14.39 7.16 3.73
N TRP A 35 13.43 7.91 3.19
CA TRP A 35 13.69 8.78 2.04
C TRP A 35 13.90 10.24 2.47
N ASN A 36 15.08 10.77 2.16
CA ASN A 36 15.47 12.14 2.51
C ASN A 36 14.96 13.23 1.54
N GLN A 37 14.18 12.86 0.51
CA GLN A 37 13.57 13.77 -0.48
C GLN A 37 14.54 14.64 -1.31
N THR A 38 15.86 14.47 -1.16
CA THR A 38 16.87 15.30 -1.85
C THR A 38 17.15 14.87 -3.28
N GLN A 39 16.80 13.63 -3.64
CA GLN A 39 17.13 13.04 -4.95
C GLN A 39 15.85 12.51 -5.60
N VAL A 40 15.24 13.36 -6.44
CA VAL A 40 14.08 13.01 -7.26
C VAL A 40 14.60 12.61 -8.65
N GLY A 41 15.03 11.36 -8.80
CA GLY A 41 15.70 10.85 -10.00
C GLY A 41 15.49 9.35 -10.23
N SER A 42 15.82 8.86 -11.43
CA SER A 42 15.50 7.51 -11.93
C SER A 42 16.10 6.32 -11.17
N ARG A 43 16.96 6.55 -10.17
CA ARG A 43 17.68 5.50 -9.43
C ARG A 43 17.37 5.46 -7.93
N ASN A 44 16.40 6.24 -7.47
CA ASN A 44 16.15 6.44 -6.05
C ASN A 44 14.70 6.13 -5.68
N GLY A 45 14.54 5.31 -4.65
CA GLY A 45 13.23 4.98 -4.11
C GLY A 45 12.67 6.09 -3.26
N PHE A 46 11.55 6.64 -3.68
CA PHE A 46 10.54 7.04 -2.72
C PHE A 46 9.79 5.79 -2.27
N CYS A 47 9.28 5.76 -1.05
CA CYS A 47 8.25 4.83 -0.63
C CYS A 47 7.14 5.70 -0.05
N LEU A 48 6.14 6.00 -0.86
CA LEU A 48 5.01 6.79 -0.40
C LEU A 48 3.99 5.80 0.14
N SER A 49 3.57 5.95 1.39
CA SER A 49 2.56 5.07 2.00
C SER A 49 1.21 5.75 1.97
N LEU A 50 0.25 5.09 1.32
CA LEU A 50 -1.17 5.39 1.50
C LEU A 50 -1.66 4.82 2.84
N SER A 51 -2.50 5.52 3.57
CA SER A 51 -3.25 4.94 4.69
C SER A 51 -4.71 5.30 4.54
N ALA A 52 -5.56 4.33 4.21
CA ALA A 52 -7.00 4.54 4.10
C ALA A 52 -7.58 4.92 5.48
N GLY A 53 -8.46 5.93 5.54
CA GLY A 53 -9.18 6.27 6.77
C GLY A 53 -9.91 5.06 7.34
N ASP A 54 -9.96 4.98 8.68
CA ASP A 54 -10.48 3.87 9.46
C ASP A 54 -11.73 3.19 8.86
N ALA A 55 -11.65 1.88 8.62
CA ALA A 55 -12.74 1.03 9.07
C ALA A 55 -12.60 0.95 10.61
N PRO A 56 -13.51 1.55 11.40
CA PRO A 56 -13.34 1.57 12.83
C PRO A 56 -13.55 0.16 13.37
N SER A 57 -12.55 -0.37 14.09
CA SER A 57 -12.63 -1.56 14.92
C SER A 57 -12.76 -2.93 14.20
N PRO A 58 -12.06 -3.99 14.67
CA PRO A 58 -12.30 -5.38 14.25
C PRO A 58 -13.71 -5.91 14.62
N ALA A 59 -14.58 -5.08 15.23
CA ALA A 59 -15.94 -5.46 15.63
C ALA A 59 -17.03 -5.19 14.56
N ALA A 60 -16.73 -4.47 13.47
CA ALA A 60 -17.71 -4.25 12.40
C ALA A 60 -17.01 -3.96 11.06
N PRO A 61 -16.66 -4.99 10.27
CA PRO A 61 -16.23 -4.74 8.90
C PRO A 61 -17.41 -4.13 8.14
N CYS A 62 -17.35 -2.84 7.78
CA CYS A 62 -18.27 -2.32 6.78
C CYS A 62 -17.91 -2.99 5.44
N PRO A 63 -18.74 -3.91 4.91
CA PRO A 63 -18.36 -4.71 3.74
C PRO A 63 -18.22 -3.85 2.47
N ARG A 64 -18.77 -2.63 2.50
CA ARG A 64 -18.71 -1.65 1.41
C ARG A 64 -17.42 -0.84 1.38
N CYS A 65 -16.75 -0.64 2.51
CA CYS A 65 -15.59 0.25 2.59
C CYS A 65 -14.31 -0.42 2.07
N THR A 66 -14.13 -1.73 2.30
CA THR A 66 -12.89 -2.43 1.93
C THR A 66 -12.77 -2.65 0.41
N SER A 67 -13.89 -2.82 -0.30
CA SER A 67 -13.90 -3.03 -1.75
C SER A 67 -13.92 -1.72 -2.55
N LEU A 68 -14.39 -0.59 -1.98
CA LEU A 68 -14.43 0.70 -2.68
C LEU A 68 -13.17 1.56 -2.48
N LEU A 69 -12.26 1.18 -1.60
CA LEU A 69 -11.04 1.97 -1.36
C LEU A 69 -10.08 1.94 -2.55
N LEU A 70 -10.00 0.81 -3.26
CA LEU A 70 -9.06 0.62 -4.38
C LEU A 70 -9.80 0.84 -5.71
N THR A 71 -9.86 2.08 -6.16
CA THR A 71 -10.44 2.45 -7.46
C THR A 71 -9.38 3.00 -8.41
N LEU A 72 -9.67 2.99 -9.71
CA LEU A 72 -8.86 3.73 -10.69
C LEU A 72 -8.76 5.22 -10.34
N GLY A 73 -9.83 5.80 -9.77
CA GLY A 73 -9.83 7.19 -9.29
C GLY A 73 -8.77 7.45 -8.21
N LEU A 74 -8.64 6.53 -7.25
CA LEU A 74 -7.56 6.59 -6.25
C LEU A 74 -6.19 6.54 -6.93
N LEU A 75 -5.96 5.58 -7.85
CA LEU A 75 -4.69 5.45 -8.55
C LEU A 75 -4.31 6.74 -9.30
N PHE A 76 -5.26 7.34 -10.03
CA PHE A 76 -5.03 8.59 -10.75
C PHE A 76 -4.75 9.77 -9.81
N SER A 77 -5.54 9.93 -8.75
CA SER A 77 -5.35 10.99 -7.76
C SER A 77 -3.96 10.92 -7.12
N LEU A 78 -3.49 9.71 -6.82
CA LEU A 78 -2.16 9.49 -6.25
C LEU A 78 -1.04 9.80 -7.24
N GLN A 79 -1.17 9.35 -8.49
CA GLN A 79 -0.21 9.68 -9.55
C GLN A 79 -0.13 11.19 -9.78
N GLU A 80 -1.26 11.89 -9.77
CA GLU A 80 -1.32 13.34 -9.93
C GLU A 80 -0.65 14.06 -8.75
N ALA A 81 -0.89 13.62 -7.52
CA ALA A 81 -0.24 14.18 -6.33
C ALA A 81 1.29 14.02 -6.38
N VAL A 82 1.78 12.84 -6.79
CA VAL A 82 3.22 12.58 -6.99
C VAL A 82 3.79 13.44 -8.11
N ALA A 83 3.09 13.54 -9.24
CA ALA A 83 3.52 14.36 -10.37
C ALA A 83 3.60 15.84 -10.01
N LYS A 84 2.61 16.38 -9.30
CA LYS A 84 2.60 17.78 -8.84
C LYS A 84 3.71 18.08 -7.83
N ARG A 85 3.95 17.19 -6.88
CA ARG A 85 4.94 17.42 -5.81
C ARG A 85 6.38 17.20 -6.27
N PHE A 86 6.61 16.16 -7.06
CA PHE A 86 7.95 15.66 -7.36
C PHE A 86 8.30 15.71 -8.86
N GLY A 87 7.38 16.09 -9.75
CA GLY A 87 7.64 16.12 -11.19
C GLY A 87 7.86 14.73 -11.81
N VAL A 88 7.44 13.66 -11.12
CA VAL A 88 7.58 12.28 -11.61
C VAL A 88 6.27 11.82 -12.23
N ALA A 89 6.30 11.53 -13.53
CA ALA A 89 5.14 11.00 -14.25
C ALA A 89 4.74 9.62 -13.73
N GLY A 90 3.43 9.33 -13.72
CA GLY A 90 2.87 8.04 -13.28
C GLY A 90 3.49 6.81 -13.97
N SER A 91 3.87 6.92 -15.24
CA SER A 91 4.54 5.87 -16.02
C SER A 91 5.96 5.52 -15.53
N ARG A 92 6.55 6.37 -14.69
CA ARG A 92 7.85 6.16 -14.05
C ARG A 92 7.72 5.66 -12.61
N LEU A 93 6.50 5.31 -12.17
CA LEU A 93 6.20 4.81 -10.84
C LEU A 93 5.88 3.32 -10.91
N ARG A 94 6.44 2.54 -9.98
CA ARG A 94 5.92 1.23 -9.60
C ARG A 94 5.06 1.42 -8.34
N ILE A 95 3.77 1.11 -8.46
CA ILE A 95 2.76 1.33 -7.41
C ILE A 95 2.16 -0.03 -7.01
N TYR A 96 2.33 -0.45 -5.76
CA TYR A 96 2.05 -1.82 -5.35
C TYR A 96 1.73 -1.97 -3.86
N LEU A 97 1.11 -3.09 -3.49
CA LEU A 97 0.88 -3.50 -2.10
C LEU A 97 1.80 -4.67 -1.75
N HIS A 98 2.09 -4.85 -0.46
CA HIS A 98 2.79 -6.04 0.03
C HIS A 98 1.82 -7.13 0.51
N TYR A 99 2.16 -8.38 0.22
CA TYR A 99 1.60 -9.57 0.88
C TYR A 99 2.73 -10.54 1.26
N GLN A 100 2.98 -10.86 2.53
CA GLN A 100 2.38 -10.26 3.71
C GLN A 100 2.88 -8.80 3.93
N PRO A 101 2.02 -7.89 4.42
CA PRO A 101 2.43 -6.53 4.74
C PRO A 101 3.32 -6.50 5.99
N SER A 102 4.15 -5.48 6.11
CA SER A 102 4.97 -5.28 7.33
C SER A 102 4.14 -4.83 8.54
N TYR A 103 2.95 -4.28 8.31
CA TYR A 103 1.98 -3.90 9.33
C TYR A 103 0.55 -4.00 8.76
N TYR A 104 -0.41 -4.40 9.60
CA TYR A 104 -1.78 -4.70 9.19
C TYR A 104 -2.69 -3.47 9.19
N HIS A 105 -2.28 -2.47 8.42
CA HIS A 105 -3.12 -1.36 8.01
C HIS A 105 -2.91 -1.19 6.50
N LEU A 106 -3.98 -1.12 5.70
CA LEU A 106 -3.85 -1.07 4.24
C LEU A 106 -2.91 0.08 3.84
N HIS A 107 -1.87 -0.26 3.08
CA HIS A 107 -0.94 0.70 2.54
C HIS A 107 -0.46 0.31 1.16
N VAL A 108 -0.19 1.34 0.37
CA VAL A 108 0.30 1.23 -1.01
C VAL A 108 1.68 1.86 -1.02
N HIS A 109 2.64 1.20 -1.66
CA HIS A 109 3.98 1.68 -1.92
C HIS A 109 4.05 2.35 -3.28
N PHE A 110 4.67 3.52 -3.34
CA PHE A 110 5.07 4.18 -4.59
C PHE A 110 6.58 4.21 -4.65
N THR A 111 7.17 3.71 -5.73
CA THR A 111 8.63 3.70 -5.94
C THR A 111 8.97 4.13 -7.36
N ALA A 112 10.17 4.67 -7.58
CA ALA A 112 10.66 4.92 -8.94
C ALA A 112 10.83 3.60 -9.67
N LEU A 113 10.44 3.53 -10.95
CA LEU A 113 10.53 2.29 -11.72
C LEU A 113 11.97 1.75 -11.82
N GLY A 114 12.97 2.64 -11.92
CA GLY A 114 14.39 2.28 -11.97
C GLY A 114 15.04 2.04 -10.61
N TYR A 115 14.28 2.11 -9.51
CA TYR A 115 14.75 1.75 -8.18
C TYR A 115 14.33 0.31 -7.85
N ASP A 116 15.32 -0.49 -7.46
CA ASP A 116 15.09 -1.86 -6.99
C ASP A 116 14.75 -1.84 -5.49
N ALA A 117 13.48 -1.59 -5.20
CA ALA A 117 13.01 -1.44 -3.83
C ALA A 117 12.94 -2.81 -3.13
N PRO A 118 13.44 -2.93 -1.88
CA PRO A 118 13.21 -4.12 -1.08
C PRO A 118 11.71 -4.42 -0.96
N GLY A 119 11.30 -5.64 -1.33
CA GLY A 119 9.90 -6.05 -1.33
C GLY A 119 9.12 -5.72 -2.61
N SER A 120 9.76 -5.18 -3.66
CA SER A 120 9.11 -4.96 -4.96
C SER A 120 9.07 -6.19 -5.88
N SER A 121 9.64 -7.31 -5.43
CA SER A 121 9.66 -8.59 -6.15
C SER A 121 8.31 -9.31 -6.13
N VAL A 122 8.09 -10.21 -7.09
CA VAL A 122 6.80 -10.86 -7.37
C VAL A 122 6.26 -11.72 -6.22
N GLU A 123 7.12 -12.25 -5.37
CA GLU A 123 6.75 -13.04 -4.20
C GLU A 123 6.19 -12.18 -3.05
N ARG A 124 6.11 -10.86 -3.21
CA ARG A 124 5.57 -9.96 -2.18
C ARG A 124 4.74 -8.81 -2.75
N ALA A 125 5.17 -8.22 -3.87
CA ALA A 125 4.53 -7.05 -4.46
C ALA A 125 3.36 -7.42 -5.37
N HIS A 126 2.22 -6.78 -5.12
CA HIS A 126 1.03 -6.85 -5.97
C HIS A 126 0.76 -5.47 -6.56
N LEU A 127 0.84 -5.31 -7.88
CA LEU A 127 0.59 -4.01 -8.52
C LEU A 127 -0.81 -3.50 -8.18
N LEU A 128 -0.92 -2.23 -7.82
CA LEU A 128 -2.20 -1.64 -7.42
C LEU A 128 -3.21 -1.68 -8.59
N ALA A 129 -2.76 -1.45 -9.82
CA ALA A 129 -3.60 -1.55 -11.01
C ALA A 129 -4.21 -2.95 -11.16
N ASP A 130 -3.40 -4.01 -11.07
CA ASP A 130 -3.87 -5.39 -11.13
C ASP A 130 -4.82 -5.73 -9.97
N VAL A 131 -4.58 -5.17 -8.78
CA VAL A 131 -5.46 -5.36 -7.62
C VAL A 131 -6.82 -4.72 -7.85
N ILE A 132 -6.85 -3.51 -8.42
CA ILE A 132 -8.08 -2.82 -8.80
C ILE A 132 -8.83 -3.64 -9.84
N ASP A 133 -8.16 -4.09 -10.90
CA ASP A 133 -8.79 -4.86 -11.99
C ASP A 133 -9.31 -6.22 -11.52
N ASN A 134 -8.56 -6.91 -10.65
CA ASN A 134 -9.00 -8.16 -10.03
C ASN A 134 -10.28 -7.98 -9.20
N LEU A 135 -10.37 -6.91 -8.41
CA LEU A 135 -11.54 -6.60 -7.58
C LEU A 135 -12.73 -6.12 -8.41
N ALA A 136 -12.48 -5.38 -9.50
CA ALA A 136 -13.51 -4.96 -10.44
C ALA A 136 -14.13 -6.16 -11.18
N THR A 137 -13.31 -7.18 -11.45
CA THR A 137 -13.76 -8.43 -12.07
C THR A 137 -14.50 -9.33 -11.07
N ASP A 138 -13.97 -9.45 -9.86
CA ASP A 138 -14.53 -10.28 -8.80
C ASP A 138 -14.24 -9.66 -7.43
N SER A 139 -15.28 -9.15 -6.77
CA SER A 139 -15.16 -8.54 -5.44
C SER A 139 -14.70 -9.52 -4.36
N SER A 140 -14.77 -10.83 -4.61
CA SER A 140 -14.29 -11.89 -3.72
C SER A 140 -12.97 -12.53 -4.17
N TYR A 141 -12.29 -11.97 -5.18
CA TYR A 141 -11.09 -12.54 -5.80
C TYR A 141 -10.02 -12.94 -4.78
N TYR A 142 -9.65 -11.99 -3.91
CA TYR A 142 -8.60 -12.18 -2.90
C TYR A 142 -9.03 -13.03 -1.70
N GLN A 143 -10.32 -13.37 -1.58
CA GLN A 143 -10.81 -14.31 -0.57
C GLN A 143 -10.70 -15.76 -1.04
N ARG A 144 -10.72 -15.99 -2.37
CA ARG A 144 -10.79 -17.33 -2.97
C ARG A 144 -9.47 -17.78 -3.58
N ARG A 145 -8.63 -16.85 -4.04
CA ARG A 145 -7.35 -17.15 -4.67
C ARG A 145 -6.28 -17.51 -3.64
N ALA A 146 -5.43 -18.48 -3.96
CA ALA A 146 -4.18 -18.70 -3.24
C ALA A 146 -3.19 -17.56 -3.53
N LEU A 147 -2.63 -16.97 -2.48
CA LEU A 147 -1.58 -15.95 -2.57
C LEU A 147 -0.25 -16.57 -2.15
N THR A 148 0.76 -16.42 -3.00
CA THR A 148 2.13 -16.88 -2.74
C THR A 148 2.90 -15.79 -2.02
N PHE A 149 3.64 -16.16 -0.98
CA PHE A 149 4.53 -15.25 -0.25
C PHE A 149 5.67 -16.02 0.41
N ALA A 150 6.77 -15.33 0.69
CA ALA A 150 7.90 -15.88 1.42
C ALA A 150 7.74 -15.70 2.94
N LEU A 151 8.20 -16.69 3.71
CA LEU A 151 8.36 -16.63 5.15
C LEU A 151 9.80 -17.01 5.52
N ARG A 152 10.30 -16.48 6.64
CA ARG A 152 11.58 -16.96 7.18
C ARG A 152 11.39 -18.37 7.73
N ALA A 153 12.48 -19.14 7.72
CA ALA A 153 12.47 -20.52 8.22
C ALA A 153 12.09 -20.64 9.70
N ASP A 154 12.34 -19.59 10.48
CA ASP A 154 12.07 -19.52 11.93
C ASP A 154 10.74 -18.83 12.29
N GLU A 155 9.93 -18.43 11.30
CA GLU A 155 8.63 -17.79 11.55
C GLU A 155 7.60 -18.81 12.07
N PRO A 156 6.95 -18.58 13.22
CA PRO A 156 5.92 -19.48 13.74
C PRO A 156 4.76 -19.70 12.77
N LEU A 157 4.48 -18.73 11.90
CA LEU A 157 3.45 -18.83 10.87
C LEU A 157 3.78 -19.93 9.85
N LEU A 158 5.05 -20.09 9.46
CA LEU A 158 5.47 -21.14 8.53
C LEU A 158 5.17 -22.52 9.10
N LYS A 159 5.47 -22.72 10.39
CA LYS A 159 5.16 -23.97 11.10
C LYS A 159 3.67 -24.28 11.05
N LYS A 160 2.81 -23.28 11.25
CA LYS A 160 1.34 -23.47 11.15
C LYS A 160 0.89 -23.90 9.76
N PHE A 161 1.51 -23.38 8.69
CA PHE A 161 1.21 -23.82 7.32
C PHE A 161 1.65 -25.28 7.08
N GLN A 162 2.81 -25.68 7.59
CA GLN A 162 3.31 -27.06 7.52
C GLN A 162 2.39 -28.03 8.28
N GLU A 163 2.01 -27.69 9.52
CA GLU A 163 1.08 -28.49 10.34
C GLU A 163 -0.30 -28.65 9.67
N ALA A 164 -0.72 -27.66 8.87
CA ALA A 164 -1.95 -27.70 8.09
C ALA A 164 -1.82 -28.40 6.72
N GLY A 165 -0.65 -28.94 6.37
CA GLY A 165 -0.40 -29.61 5.09
C GLY A 165 -0.51 -28.67 3.87
N ARG A 166 -0.19 -27.39 4.06
CA ARG A 166 -0.27 -26.35 3.02
C ARG A 166 1.07 -26.01 2.38
N VAL A 167 2.15 -26.59 2.90
CA VAL A 167 3.55 -26.51 2.43
C VAL A 167 4.17 -27.89 2.57
#